data_AF-A0A1B2EEB8-F1
#
_entry.id   AF-A0A1B2EEB8-F1
#
_cell.length_a   1.000
_cell.length_b   1.000
_cell.length_c   1.000
_cell.angle_alpha   90.00
_cell.angle_beta   90.00
_cell.angle_gamma   90.00
#
_symmetry.space_group_name_H-M   'P 1'
#
loop_
_entity.id
_entity.type
_entity.pdbx_description
1 polymer ?
#
loop_
_entity_poly.entity_id
_entity_poly.type
_entity_poly.pdbx_seq_one_letter_code
_entity_poly.pdbx_strand_id
1 'polypeptide(L)'
;MTTSRNWKVTLAGECMLNRPFAMHDEPDFLKVGELLKDADITYGHLEMNFADYDELKWPARGQGIGSFMMADPEIAKDLRWAGFDIMSTAHNHSFDFGAEGLLATKKHMKAAGIVTAGTGADLELASEPGYVEKKNGRVALVSTSSGNQHFMWASHPKGALRGRPGVNPLRLNFEFMIDEQTARNLKDFAQKLNIAKAPKHGREGSFGIQIPGAQQWGDPDSFFVGDRCEIISRCHQRDLDRNLRSIDEARSMADLVIVAHHFSVSDGPRGDTPPKFVQQFARAAIDGGADIYVGHGWHRTLGIEIYNGKPIFYGLGNFFAQSEFIQRVPYDSYDAWGHDVDRLPMLTPAAHPLHPGLDTPSDTWWSSAIIQLEMDDQKVKRILLHPVEMGRDSSGQANQTRRTGKGEHHLTEGRPMMAKGEDAVRILDRYRRLSEPFGTYIEIRNGVGIVEL
;
A
#
# COMPACT_ATOMS: atom_id res chain seq x y z
N MET A 1 -16.78 -16.36 -32.00
CA MET A 1 -17.38 -16.65 -30.68
C MET A 1 -16.29 -16.36 -29.66
N THR A 2 -16.43 -15.28 -28.90
CA THR A 2 -15.56 -15.04 -27.73
C THR A 2 -15.99 -16.04 -26.66
N THR A 3 -15.13 -17.01 -26.35
CA THR A 3 -15.33 -17.92 -25.22
C THR A 3 -15.28 -17.09 -23.94
N SER A 4 -16.40 -17.01 -23.22
CA SER A 4 -16.46 -16.47 -21.86
C SER A 4 -15.37 -17.12 -21.01
N ARG A 5 -14.57 -16.32 -20.31
CA ARG A 5 -13.47 -16.79 -19.46
C ARG A 5 -13.84 -16.62 -18.00
N ASN A 6 -13.70 -17.68 -17.23
CA ASN A 6 -13.89 -17.61 -15.79
C ASN A 6 -12.54 -17.42 -15.12
N TRP A 7 -12.49 -16.53 -14.13
CA TRP A 7 -11.30 -16.27 -13.32
C TRP A 7 -11.60 -16.52 -11.85
N LYS A 8 -10.68 -17.24 -11.19
CA LYS A 8 -10.55 -17.25 -9.74
C LYS A 8 -9.32 -16.43 -9.35
N VAL A 9 -9.55 -15.30 -8.68
CA VAL A 9 -8.48 -14.36 -8.29
C VAL A 9 -8.36 -14.34 -6.78
N THR A 10 -7.16 -14.53 -6.23
CA THR A 10 -6.91 -14.31 -4.80
C THR A 10 -6.14 -13.00 -4.59
N LEU A 11 -6.63 -12.15 -3.70
CA LEU A 11 -5.96 -10.94 -3.26
C LEU A 11 -5.53 -11.08 -1.79
N ALA A 12 -4.28 -10.71 -1.51
CA ALA A 12 -3.77 -10.52 -0.16
C ALA A 12 -3.30 -9.08 0.04
N GLY A 13 -3.32 -8.64 1.29
CA GLY A 13 -2.94 -7.29 1.69
C GLY A 13 -1.44 -7.02 1.66
N GLU A 14 -1.01 -6.11 2.54
CA GLU A 14 0.36 -5.60 2.59
C GLU A 14 1.31 -6.65 3.19
N CYS A 15 2.37 -6.93 2.46
CA CYS A 15 3.38 -7.92 2.78
C CYS A 15 4.62 -7.21 3.30
N MET A 16 4.71 -7.03 4.61
CA MET A 16 5.88 -6.54 5.33
C MET A 16 6.46 -7.70 6.14
N LEU A 17 7.30 -8.53 5.52
CA LEU A 17 7.83 -9.76 6.09
C LEU A 17 9.35 -9.71 6.18
N ASN A 18 9.94 -10.10 7.32
CA ASN A 18 11.41 -10.09 7.47
C ASN A 18 11.99 -11.45 7.89
N ARG A 19 11.16 -12.49 7.99
CA ARG A 19 11.57 -13.83 8.39
C ARG A 19 11.14 -14.85 7.35
N PRO A 20 12.00 -15.82 7.00
CA PRO A 20 11.56 -16.99 6.25
C PRO A 20 10.41 -17.67 6.99
N PHE A 21 9.46 -18.22 6.23
CA PHE A 21 8.21 -18.75 6.77
C PHE A 21 7.79 -20.08 6.13
N ALA A 22 8.43 -20.54 5.06
CA ALA A 22 8.03 -21.78 4.37
C ALA A 22 8.23 -23.06 5.20
N MET A 23 9.00 -23.00 6.29
CA MET A 23 9.21 -24.14 7.20
C MET A 23 8.07 -24.38 8.18
N HIS A 24 7.11 -23.46 8.26
CA HIS A 24 6.04 -23.48 9.23
C HIS A 24 4.88 -24.40 8.79
N ASP A 25 4.33 -25.17 9.74
CA ASP A 25 3.37 -26.25 9.50
C ASP A 25 2.10 -26.13 10.36
N GLU A 26 1.89 -25.00 11.03
CA GLU A 26 0.67 -24.76 11.80
C GLU A 26 -0.57 -24.88 10.89
N PRO A 27 -1.62 -25.63 11.28
CA PRO A 27 -2.76 -25.88 10.39
C PRO A 27 -3.45 -24.62 9.86
N ASP A 28 -3.60 -23.60 10.72
CA ASP A 28 -4.22 -22.32 10.32
C ASP A 28 -3.32 -21.51 9.37
N PHE A 29 -2.01 -21.64 9.46
CA PHE A 29 -1.06 -21.06 8.51
C PHE A 29 -1.07 -21.80 7.17
N LEU A 30 -1.04 -23.14 7.21
CA LEU A 30 -1.13 -23.96 6.00
C LEU A 30 -2.44 -23.70 5.25
N LYS A 31 -3.55 -23.47 5.97
CA LYS A 31 -4.84 -23.14 5.36
C LYS A 31 -4.82 -21.82 4.59
N VAL A 32 -4.09 -20.81 5.09
CA VAL A 32 -3.83 -19.57 4.35
C VAL A 32 -3.13 -19.88 3.03
N GLY A 33 -2.06 -20.68 3.06
CA GLY A 33 -1.34 -21.11 1.86
C GLY A 33 -2.20 -21.90 0.87
N GLU A 34 -3.12 -22.74 1.34
CA GLU A 34 -4.09 -23.44 0.48
C GLU A 34 -5.00 -22.45 -0.26
N LEU A 35 -5.53 -21.44 0.43
CA LEU A 35 -6.40 -20.41 -0.18
C LEU A 35 -5.67 -19.54 -1.19
N LEU A 36 -4.41 -19.20 -0.91
CA LEU A 36 -3.54 -18.48 -1.85
C LEU A 36 -3.25 -19.30 -3.11
N LYS A 37 -3.10 -20.63 -3.00
CA LYS A 37 -2.82 -21.52 -4.15
C LYS A 37 -4.07 -21.91 -4.92
N ASP A 38 -5.23 -21.84 -4.29
CA ASP A 38 -6.52 -22.15 -4.88
C ASP A 38 -7.07 -20.96 -5.69
N ALA A 39 -6.29 -20.52 -6.70
CA ALA A 39 -6.65 -19.45 -7.63
C ALA A 39 -5.89 -19.59 -8.96
N ASP A 40 -6.43 -18.96 -10.02
CA ASP A 40 -5.73 -18.84 -11.30
C ASP A 40 -4.59 -17.82 -11.20
N ILE A 41 -4.79 -16.75 -10.42
CA ILE A 41 -3.82 -15.69 -10.15
C ILE A 41 -3.92 -15.23 -8.69
N THR A 42 -2.76 -15.09 -8.05
CA THR A 42 -2.66 -14.56 -6.68
C THR A 42 -1.81 -13.30 -6.64
N TYR A 43 -2.44 -12.23 -6.13
CA TYR A 43 -1.87 -10.89 -5.98
C TYR A 43 -1.52 -10.58 -4.52
N GLY A 44 -0.45 -9.81 -4.31
CA GLY A 44 -0.12 -9.17 -3.03
C GLY A 44 0.54 -7.81 -3.19
N HIS A 45 0.61 -7.02 -2.11
CA HIS A 45 1.31 -5.74 -2.09
C HIS A 45 2.64 -5.86 -1.35
N LEU A 46 3.76 -5.77 -2.05
CA LEU A 46 5.09 -5.87 -1.43
C LEU A 46 5.49 -4.48 -0.93
N GLU A 47 5.40 -4.23 0.37
CA GLU A 47 5.65 -2.90 0.94
C GLU A 47 7.02 -2.81 1.64
N MET A 48 8.07 -3.26 0.94
CA MET A 48 9.42 -3.28 1.46
C MET A 48 10.45 -3.61 0.36
N ASN A 49 11.74 -3.51 0.70
CA ASN A 49 12.83 -3.84 -0.20
C ASN A 49 13.37 -5.26 0.04
N PHE A 50 13.86 -5.90 -1.02
CA PHE A 50 14.55 -7.19 -0.98
C PHE A 50 15.93 -6.97 -1.59
N ALA A 51 16.98 -7.05 -0.77
CA ALA A 51 18.36 -6.87 -1.23
C ALA A 51 19.35 -7.50 -0.26
N ASP A 52 20.47 -7.98 -0.79
CA ASP A 52 21.64 -8.26 0.02
C ASP A 52 22.33 -6.95 0.40
N TYR A 53 22.82 -6.84 1.64
CA TYR A 53 23.52 -5.62 2.07
C TYR A 53 24.76 -5.31 1.22
N ASP A 54 25.41 -6.33 0.65
CA ASP A 54 26.58 -6.17 -0.23
C ASP A 54 26.20 -5.65 -1.62
N GLU A 55 24.92 -5.69 -2.01
CA GLU A 55 24.40 -5.06 -3.23
C GLU A 55 24.11 -3.56 -3.05
N LEU A 56 24.02 -3.10 -1.79
CA LEU A 56 23.73 -1.72 -1.44
C LEU A 56 25.03 -0.96 -1.19
N LYS A 57 25.29 0.09 -1.96
CA LYS A 57 26.44 0.97 -1.72
C LYS A 57 26.10 1.99 -0.63
N TRP A 58 24.88 2.52 -0.67
CA TRP A 58 24.45 3.55 0.27
C TRP A 58 22.96 3.36 0.62
N PRO A 59 22.57 3.48 1.90
CA PRO A 59 21.16 3.64 2.23
C PRO A 59 20.64 4.98 1.68
N ALA A 60 19.34 5.09 1.36
CA ALA A 60 18.81 6.40 0.99
C ALA A 60 18.76 7.30 2.22
N ARG A 61 19.13 8.57 2.04
CA ARG A 61 18.83 9.61 3.02
C ARG A 61 17.45 10.18 2.71
N GLY A 62 16.44 9.77 3.47
CA GLY A 62 15.09 10.33 3.41
C GLY A 62 14.95 11.63 4.22
N GLN A 63 13.95 12.47 3.91
CA GLN A 63 13.61 13.64 4.73
C GLN A 63 12.65 13.31 5.89
N GLY A 64 12.11 12.09 5.94
CA GLY A 64 11.27 11.59 7.02
C GLY A 64 11.89 10.34 7.63
N ILE A 65 11.84 10.22 8.95
CA ILE A 65 12.40 9.08 9.66
C ILE A 65 11.30 8.04 9.85
N GLY A 66 11.03 7.30 8.76
CA GLY A 66 10.20 6.09 8.76
C GLY A 66 11.03 4.84 9.03
N SER A 67 10.38 3.68 9.17
CA SER A 67 11.09 2.40 9.18
C SER A 67 11.78 2.17 7.84
N PHE A 68 13.06 1.82 7.87
CA PHE A 68 13.76 1.34 6.68
C PHE A 68 13.47 -0.14 6.51
N MET A 69 12.63 -0.49 5.54
CA MET A 69 12.06 -1.81 5.39
C MET A 69 12.85 -2.64 4.39
N MET A 70 13.57 -3.66 4.88
CA MET A 70 14.27 -4.60 4.01
C MET A 70 14.28 -6.04 4.56
N ALA A 71 14.13 -6.98 3.64
CA ALA A 71 14.23 -8.42 3.84
C ALA A 71 15.41 -9.03 3.09
N ASP A 72 15.84 -10.19 3.58
CA ASP A 72 16.71 -11.09 2.86
C ASP A 72 16.04 -11.52 1.53
N PRO A 73 16.75 -11.45 0.38
CA PRO A 73 16.22 -11.86 -0.92
C PRO A 73 15.63 -13.27 -0.98
N GLU A 74 16.12 -14.21 -0.16
CA GLU A 74 15.64 -15.60 -0.16
C GLU A 74 14.17 -15.71 0.22
N ILE A 75 13.64 -14.75 0.99
CA ILE A 75 12.22 -14.68 1.37
C ILE A 75 11.31 -14.55 0.13
N ALA A 76 11.82 -14.06 -1.01
CA ALA A 76 11.04 -13.99 -2.25
C ALA A 76 10.64 -15.39 -2.73
N LYS A 77 11.45 -16.42 -2.44
CA LYS A 77 11.13 -17.81 -2.75
C LYS A 77 10.00 -18.34 -1.86
N ASP A 78 9.93 -17.89 -0.61
CA ASP A 78 8.84 -18.24 0.30
C ASP A 78 7.52 -17.61 -0.16
N LEU A 79 7.54 -16.36 -0.64
CA LEU A 79 6.38 -15.73 -1.29
C LEU A 79 5.92 -16.55 -2.51
N ARG A 80 6.86 -16.98 -3.35
CA ARG A 80 6.53 -17.83 -4.51
C ARG A 80 5.96 -19.18 -4.07
N TRP A 81 6.56 -19.80 -3.07
CA TRP A 81 6.09 -21.05 -2.46
C TRP A 81 4.69 -20.92 -1.87
N ALA A 82 4.33 -19.76 -1.31
CA ALA A 82 3.01 -19.49 -0.77
C ALA A 82 1.93 -19.38 -1.86
N GLY A 83 2.32 -19.09 -3.10
CA GLY A 83 1.43 -19.00 -4.26
C GLY A 83 1.35 -17.63 -4.91
N PHE A 84 2.11 -16.62 -4.46
CA PHE A 84 2.10 -15.30 -5.09
C PHE A 84 2.66 -15.36 -6.51
N ASP A 85 1.94 -14.74 -7.44
CA ASP A 85 2.32 -14.67 -8.87
C ASP A 85 2.74 -13.27 -9.28
N ILE A 86 2.03 -12.27 -8.77
CA ILE A 86 2.18 -10.87 -9.16
C ILE A 86 2.06 -9.97 -7.93
N MET A 87 2.95 -8.99 -7.80
CA MET A 87 2.94 -8.08 -6.66
C MET A 87 3.20 -6.63 -7.06
N SER A 88 2.45 -5.71 -6.48
CA SER A 88 2.70 -4.28 -6.67
C SER A 88 3.87 -3.81 -5.81
N THR A 89 4.66 -2.88 -6.34
CA THR A 89 5.85 -2.33 -5.66
C THR A 89 5.90 -0.81 -5.66
N ALA A 90 4.87 -0.09 -6.14
CA ALA A 90 4.78 1.35 -5.88
C ALA A 90 4.25 1.61 -4.46
N HIS A 91 5.10 2.08 -3.55
CA HIS A 91 4.72 2.43 -2.18
C HIS A 91 5.73 3.40 -1.55
N ASN A 92 5.43 3.87 -0.34
CA ASN A 92 6.31 4.74 0.46
C ASN A 92 7.65 4.10 0.88
N HIS A 93 7.73 2.77 1.01
CA HIS A 93 8.97 2.08 1.39
C HIS A 93 9.90 1.70 0.21
N SER A 94 9.47 1.84 -1.05
CA SER A 94 10.22 1.29 -2.19
C SER A 94 11.61 1.92 -2.37
N PHE A 95 11.81 3.10 -1.79
CA PHE A 95 13.01 3.90 -1.94
C PHE A 95 13.81 4.04 -0.62
N ASP A 96 13.50 3.22 0.39
CA ASP A 96 14.21 3.23 1.69
C ASP A 96 15.72 2.99 1.50
N PHE A 97 16.10 2.11 0.58
CA PHE A 97 17.50 1.85 0.23
C PHE A 97 17.85 2.43 -1.16
N GLY A 98 17.14 3.49 -1.54
CA GLY A 98 17.38 4.26 -2.75
C GLY A 98 17.11 3.48 -4.03
N ALA A 99 17.69 3.97 -5.13
CA ALA A 99 17.60 3.32 -6.43
C ALA A 99 18.19 1.90 -6.41
N GLU A 100 19.22 1.64 -5.60
CA GLU A 100 19.88 0.34 -5.53
C GLU A 100 18.96 -0.70 -4.89
N GLY A 101 18.36 -0.40 -3.74
CA GLY A 101 17.40 -1.31 -3.10
C GLY A 101 16.14 -1.54 -3.92
N LEU A 102 15.63 -0.51 -4.60
CA LEU A 102 14.50 -0.63 -5.52
C LEU A 102 14.82 -1.60 -6.68
N LEU A 103 15.98 -1.42 -7.32
CA LEU A 103 16.38 -2.24 -8.45
C LEU A 103 16.76 -3.67 -8.03
N ALA A 104 17.37 -3.84 -6.85
CA ALA A 104 17.63 -5.15 -6.24
C ALA A 104 16.32 -5.90 -5.97
N THR A 105 15.30 -5.21 -5.44
CA THR A 105 13.97 -5.80 -5.22
C THR A 105 13.38 -6.33 -6.52
N LYS A 106 13.39 -5.52 -7.60
CA LYS A 106 12.93 -5.99 -8.93
C LYS A 106 13.72 -7.21 -9.42
N LYS A 107 15.04 -7.23 -9.23
CA LYS A 107 15.93 -8.35 -9.62
C LYS A 107 15.56 -9.63 -8.87
N HIS A 108 15.44 -9.57 -7.54
CA HIS A 108 15.21 -10.75 -6.69
C HIS A 108 13.80 -11.30 -6.82
N MET A 109 12.78 -10.43 -6.91
CA MET A 109 11.40 -10.87 -7.18
C MET A 109 11.29 -11.57 -8.53
N LYS A 110 11.95 -11.03 -9.58
CA LYS A 110 12.02 -11.68 -10.89
C LYS A 110 12.73 -13.04 -10.82
N ALA A 111 13.83 -13.14 -10.08
CA ALA A 111 14.57 -14.39 -9.90
C ALA A 111 13.73 -15.46 -9.16
N ALA A 112 12.86 -15.05 -8.23
CA ALA A 112 11.89 -15.92 -7.56
C ALA A 112 10.68 -16.30 -8.45
N GLY A 113 10.56 -15.72 -9.66
CA GLY A 113 9.45 -15.97 -10.57
C GLY A 113 8.17 -15.22 -10.21
N ILE A 114 8.28 -14.09 -9.51
CA ILE A 114 7.16 -13.20 -9.17
C ILE A 114 7.26 -11.95 -10.04
N VAL A 115 6.17 -11.64 -10.75
CA VAL A 115 6.08 -10.43 -11.56
C VAL A 115 5.80 -9.23 -10.67
N THR A 116 6.42 -8.09 -10.96
CA THR A 116 6.20 -6.85 -10.21
C THR A 116 5.87 -5.68 -11.13
N ALA A 117 5.14 -4.69 -10.60
CA ALA A 117 4.82 -3.44 -11.31
C ALA A 117 4.84 -2.26 -10.33
N GLY A 118 5.10 -1.05 -10.83
CA GLY A 118 5.02 0.21 -10.07
C GLY A 118 6.35 0.84 -9.66
N THR A 119 7.48 0.19 -9.94
CA THR A 119 8.84 0.72 -9.76
C THR A 119 9.66 0.47 -11.00
N GLY A 120 10.66 1.31 -11.28
CA GLY A 120 11.50 1.16 -12.46
C GLY A 120 12.78 1.97 -12.42
N ALA A 121 13.65 1.73 -13.42
CA ALA A 121 14.90 2.48 -13.58
C ALA A 121 14.68 3.91 -14.12
N ASP A 122 13.49 4.20 -14.61
CA ASP A 122 12.99 5.52 -15.00
C ASP A 122 11.45 5.51 -14.97
N LEU A 123 10.82 6.61 -15.39
CA LEU A 123 9.36 6.74 -15.36
C LEU A 123 8.63 5.84 -16.36
N GLU A 124 9.24 5.47 -17.48
CA GLU A 124 8.62 4.56 -18.45
C GLU A 124 8.56 3.16 -17.86
N LEU A 125 9.68 2.66 -17.35
CA LEU A 125 9.77 1.36 -16.70
C LEU A 125 9.03 1.29 -15.36
N ALA A 126 8.81 2.42 -14.68
CA ALA A 126 7.98 2.42 -13.48
C ALA A 126 6.48 2.34 -13.82
N SER A 127 6.07 2.94 -14.93
CA SER A 127 4.68 2.97 -15.39
C SER A 127 4.30 1.75 -16.24
N GLU A 128 5.25 0.87 -16.55
CA GLU A 128 5.03 -0.33 -17.37
C GLU A 128 4.10 -1.32 -16.64
N PRO A 129 3.09 -1.89 -17.32
CA PRO A 129 2.33 -2.98 -16.73
C PRO A 129 3.19 -4.24 -16.58
N GLY A 130 3.08 -4.92 -15.45
CA GLY A 130 3.63 -6.27 -15.28
C GLY A 130 2.65 -7.30 -15.83
N TYR A 131 3.14 -8.33 -16.53
CA TYR A 131 2.30 -9.37 -17.13
C TYR A 131 2.64 -10.77 -16.65
N VAL A 132 1.63 -11.58 -16.33
CA VAL A 132 1.75 -13.00 -16.02
C VAL A 132 0.91 -13.82 -17.01
N GLU A 133 1.52 -14.84 -17.60
CA GLU A 133 0.83 -15.83 -18.44
C GLU A 133 0.18 -16.90 -17.55
N LYS A 134 -1.11 -17.16 -17.76
CA LYS A 134 -1.87 -18.22 -17.10
C LYS A 134 -2.59 -19.09 -18.11
N LYS A 135 -3.09 -20.25 -17.67
CA LYS A 135 -3.77 -21.22 -18.55
C LYS A 135 -5.02 -20.65 -19.20
N ASN A 136 -5.73 -19.79 -18.47
CA ASN A 136 -6.98 -19.14 -18.88
C ASN A 136 -6.76 -17.81 -19.60
N GLY A 137 -5.56 -17.23 -19.58
CA GLY A 137 -5.25 -16.00 -20.28
C GLY A 137 -4.06 -15.24 -19.67
N ARG A 138 -3.89 -14.00 -20.09
CA ARG A 138 -2.85 -13.11 -19.58
C ARG A 138 -3.42 -12.14 -18.54
N VAL A 139 -2.72 -11.99 -17.41
CA VAL A 139 -3.08 -11.02 -16.36
C VAL A 139 -2.07 -9.88 -16.35
N ALA A 140 -2.56 -8.64 -16.26
CA ALA A 140 -1.73 -7.44 -16.09
C ALA A 140 -1.90 -6.80 -14.72
N LEU A 141 -0.81 -6.19 -14.22
CA LEU A 141 -0.83 -5.31 -13.06
C LEU A 141 -0.26 -3.94 -13.44
N VAL A 142 -1.03 -2.90 -13.15
CA VAL A 142 -0.53 -1.51 -13.11
C VAL A 142 -0.49 -1.07 -11.66
N SER A 143 0.62 -0.48 -11.23
CA SER A 143 0.79 -0.03 -9.85
C SER A 143 1.28 1.40 -9.79
N THR A 144 0.71 2.20 -8.90
CA THR A 144 1.06 3.61 -8.68
C THR A 144 0.99 3.95 -7.20
N SER A 145 1.66 5.04 -6.80
CA SER A 145 1.58 5.54 -5.42
C SER A 145 1.35 7.04 -5.33
N SER A 146 0.58 7.45 -4.33
CA SER A 146 0.38 8.84 -3.95
C SER A 146 0.87 9.07 -2.51
N GLY A 147 1.50 10.23 -2.28
CA GLY A 147 2.02 10.62 -0.96
C GLY A 147 3.53 10.44 -0.74
N ASN A 148 4.29 9.88 -1.68
CA ASN A 148 5.74 9.81 -1.53
C ASN A 148 6.42 11.19 -1.64
N GLN A 149 7.64 11.23 -1.15
CA GLN A 149 8.51 12.40 -1.26
C GLN A 149 9.03 12.58 -2.70
N HIS A 150 9.30 13.83 -3.09
CA HIS A 150 9.64 14.17 -4.48
C HIS A 150 10.84 13.42 -5.05
N PHE A 151 11.81 13.03 -4.20
CA PHE A 151 12.99 12.30 -4.66
C PHE A 151 12.74 10.83 -4.98
N MET A 152 11.62 10.27 -4.50
CA MET A 152 11.24 8.86 -4.68
C MET A 152 10.53 8.61 -6.01
N TRP A 153 10.01 9.66 -6.64
CA TRP A 153 9.30 9.57 -7.91
C TRP A 153 10.23 9.22 -9.07
N ALA A 154 9.85 8.26 -9.90
CA ALA A 154 10.56 8.00 -11.15
C ALA A 154 10.48 9.22 -12.09
N SER A 155 11.49 9.44 -12.92
CA SER A 155 11.48 10.52 -13.92
C SER A 155 11.97 10.05 -15.29
N HIS A 156 11.46 10.67 -16.36
CA HIS A 156 12.00 10.48 -17.70
C HIS A 156 13.42 11.02 -17.83
N PRO A 157 14.22 10.50 -18.78
CA PRO A 157 15.44 11.16 -19.23
C PRO A 157 15.14 12.54 -19.83
N LYS A 158 16.14 13.43 -19.81
CA LYS A 158 16.07 14.74 -20.47
C LYS A 158 17.42 15.16 -21.02
N GLY A 159 17.53 15.26 -22.34
CA GLY A 159 18.79 15.59 -23.00
C GLY A 159 19.84 14.51 -22.73
N ALA A 160 21.02 14.90 -22.24
CA ALA A 160 22.08 13.95 -21.85
C ALA A 160 21.87 13.33 -20.45
N LEU A 161 20.88 13.78 -19.67
CA LEU A 161 20.59 13.23 -18.35
C LEU A 161 19.70 12.00 -18.46
N ARG A 162 20.13 10.91 -17.81
CA ARG A 162 19.35 9.67 -17.71
C ARG A 162 18.09 9.90 -16.88
N GLY A 163 17.11 9.02 -17.09
CA GLY A 163 15.94 8.94 -16.22
C GLY A 163 16.34 8.59 -14.78
N ARG A 164 15.48 8.94 -13.83
CA ARG A 164 15.71 8.64 -12.42
C ARG A 164 14.89 7.41 -12.02
N PRO A 165 15.53 6.38 -11.43
CA PRO A 165 14.80 5.27 -10.84
C PRO A 165 13.86 5.74 -9.74
N GLY A 166 12.73 5.06 -9.59
CA GLY A 166 11.76 5.42 -8.57
C GLY A 166 10.42 4.71 -8.74
N VAL A 167 9.45 5.15 -7.96
CA VAL A 167 8.08 4.65 -8.00
C VAL A 167 7.27 5.40 -9.06
N ASN A 168 6.24 4.74 -9.61
CA ASN A 168 5.27 5.35 -10.51
C ASN A 168 4.36 6.33 -9.73
N PRO A 169 4.45 7.65 -9.98
CA PRO A 169 3.76 8.64 -9.16
C PRO A 169 2.29 8.87 -9.56
N LEU A 170 1.42 9.02 -8.58
CA LEU A 170 0.16 9.74 -8.71
C LEU A 170 0.21 10.94 -7.78
N ARG A 171 0.89 12.01 -8.20
CA ARG A 171 1.04 13.22 -7.38
C ARG A 171 -0.33 13.84 -7.12
N LEU A 172 -0.43 14.52 -5.98
CA LEU A 172 -1.66 15.17 -5.55
C LEU A 172 -1.48 16.69 -5.54
N ASN A 173 -2.56 17.39 -5.88
CA ASN A 173 -2.71 18.81 -5.65
C ASN A 173 -3.76 18.99 -4.56
N PHE A 174 -3.45 19.82 -3.57
CA PHE A 174 -4.36 20.19 -2.50
C PHE A 174 -4.71 21.66 -2.61
N GLU A 175 -5.98 21.98 -2.42
CA GLU A 175 -6.45 23.34 -2.21
C GLU A 175 -7.28 23.39 -0.92
N PHE A 176 -7.21 24.52 -0.23
CA PHE A 176 -7.88 24.69 1.06
C PHE A 176 -8.97 25.76 0.93
N MET A 177 -10.24 25.33 0.93
CA MET A 177 -11.35 26.24 1.11
C MET A 177 -11.47 26.58 2.59
N ILE A 178 -11.62 27.87 2.88
CA ILE A 178 -11.83 28.35 4.25
C ILE A 178 -12.93 29.39 4.28
N ASP A 179 -13.67 29.44 5.37
CA ASP A 179 -14.65 30.49 5.60
C ASP A 179 -14.00 31.87 5.82
N GLU A 180 -14.82 32.91 5.76
CA GLU A 180 -14.34 34.29 5.83
C GLU A 180 -13.65 34.63 7.15
N GLN A 181 -14.14 34.09 8.27
CA GLN A 181 -13.54 34.33 9.58
C GLN A 181 -12.17 33.67 9.69
N THR A 182 -12.04 32.44 9.23
CA THR A 182 -10.79 31.68 9.19
C THR A 182 -9.77 32.38 8.27
N ALA A 183 -10.22 32.89 7.12
CA ALA A 183 -9.36 33.67 6.22
C ALA A 183 -8.83 34.95 6.87
N ARG A 184 -9.67 35.70 7.61
CA ARG A 184 -9.23 36.88 8.36
C ARG A 184 -8.17 36.50 9.40
N ASN A 185 -8.39 35.45 10.18
CA ASN A 185 -7.47 34.99 11.21
C ASN A 185 -6.11 34.55 10.63
N LEU A 186 -6.12 33.77 9.54
CA LEU A 186 -4.90 33.30 8.89
C LEU A 186 -4.10 34.43 8.25
N LYS A 187 -4.77 35.42 7.63
CA LYS A 187 -4.11 36.60 7.06
C LYS A 187 -3.47 37.46 8.15
N ASP A 188 -4.17 37.71 9.25
CA ASP A 188 -3.64 38.44 10.41
C ASP A 188 -2.41 37.72 11.02
N PHE A 189 -2.49 36.40 11.21
CA PHE A 189 -1.36 35.58 11.66
C PHE A 189 -0.15 35.71 10.73
N ALA A 190 -0.37 35.55 9.42
CA ALA A 190 0.70 35.61 8.42
C ALA A 190 1.34 37.01 8.32
N GLN A 191 0.56 38.07 8.52
CA GLN A 191 1.06 39.45 8.57
C GLN A 191 1.89 39.71 9.81
N LYS A 192 1.42 39.29 11.00
CA LYS A 192 2.15 39.47 12.28
C LYS A 192 3.52 38.80 12.26
N LEU A 193 3.64 37.67 11.58
CA LEU A 193 4.90 36.94 11.44
C LEU A 193 5.70 37.30 10.18
N ASN A 194 5.20 38.18 9.30
CA ASN A 194 5.79 38.51 8.00
C ASN A 194 6.08 37.29 7.11
N ILE A 195 5.13 36.34 7.07
CA ILE A 195 5.22 35.08 6.31
C ILE A 195 4.11 34.94 5.25
N ALA A 196 3.33 36.00 5.02
CA ALA A 196 2.34 36.05 3.96
C ALA A 196 3.04 36.00 2.59
N LYS A 197 2.58 35.12 1.70
CA LYS A 197 3.15 34.99 0.36
C LYS A 197 2.08 34.57 -0.65
N ALA A 198 2.09 35.18 -1.83
CA ALA A 198 1.21 34.76 -2.91
C ALA A 198 1.66 33.40 -3.49
N PRO A 199 0.77 32.41 -3.60
CA PRO A 199 1.08 31.16 -4.29
C PRO A 199 1.24 31.42 -5.79
N LYS A 200 2.21 30.77 -6.42
CA LYS A 200 2.49 30.86 -7.86
C LYS A 200 1.55 30.00 -8.68
N HIS A 201 1.13 28.85 -8.16
CA HIS A 201 0.26 27.88 -8.83
C HIS A 201 -1.14 27.81 -8.20
N GLY A 202 -1.44 28.70 -7.26
CA GLY A 202 -2.79 28.85 -6.72
C GLY A 202 -3.73 29.48 -7.74
N ARG A 203 -5.01 29.23 -7.58
CA ARG A 203 -6.07 29.88 -8.36
C ARG A 203 -6.14 31.38 -8.10
N GLU A 204 -6.76 32.13 -9.01
CA GLU A 204 -6.97 33.57 -8.85
C GLU A 204 -7.69 33.89 -7.52
N GLY A 205 -7.20 34.90 -6.79
CA GLY A 205 -7.73 35.30 -5.50
C GLY A 205 -7.28 34.45 -4.29
N SER A 206 -6.44 33.44 -4.51
CA SER A 206 -5.83 32.67 -3.41
C SER A 206 -4.73 33.44 -2.67
N PHE A 207 -4.45 33.03 -1.44
CA PHE A 207 -3.32 33.50 -0.65
C PHE A 207 -2.60 32.32 0.01
N GLY A 208 -1.34 32.53 0.43
CA GLY A 208 -0.52 31.49 1.03
C GLY A 208 0.26 31.97 2.24
N ILE A 209 0.72 31.01 3.02
CA ILE A 209 1.54 31.21 4.22
C ILE A 209 2.82 30.38 4.03
N GLN A 210 3.98 31.03 4.07
CA GLN A 210 5.26 30.34 3.92
C GLN A 210 6.06 30.38 5.21
N ILE A 211 5.88 29.32 6.01
CA ILE A 211 6.65 29.10 7.25
C ILE A 211 8.14 28.92 6.91
N PRO A 212 9.09 29.49 7.68
CA PRO A 212 10.52 29.40 7.38
C PRO A 212 11.08 28.00 7.09
N GLY A 213 10.64 26.96 7.83
CA GLY A 213 11.04 25.57 7.55
C GLY A 213 10.59 25.06 6.17
N ALA A 214 9.49 25.58 5.65
CA ALA A 214 8.94 25.25 4.33
C ALA A 214 9.49 26.14 3.19
N GLN A 215 10.32 27.14 3.50
CA GLN A 215 10.92 28.03 2.48
C GLN A 215 11.92 27.32 1.56
N GLN A 216 12.46 26.19 2.01
CA GLN A 216 13.52 25.47 1.29
C GLN A 216 13.03 24.76 0.01
N TRP A 217 11.71 24.51 -0.15
CA TRP A 217 11.26 23.49 -1.11
C TRP A 217 10.10 23.88 -2.03
N GLY A 218 9.48 25.06 -1.92
CA GLY A 218 8.42 25.36 -2.89
C GLY A 218 7.51 26.55 -2.66
N ASP A 219 6.39 26.47 -3.37
CA ASP A 219 5.24 27.36 -3.35
C ASP A 219 4.47 27.16 -2.04
N PRO A 220 3.96 28.20 -1.36
CA PRO A 220 3.12 28.01 -0.17
C PRO A 220 1.81 27.30 -0.54
N ASP A 221 1.22 26.64 0.46
CA ASP A 221 -0.14 26.11 0.35
C ASP A 221 -1.12 27.23 -0.04
N SER A 222 -2.04 26.88 -0.94
CA SER A 222 -3.00 27.81 -1.53
C SER A 222 -4.35 27.75 -0.81
N PHE A 223 -4.70 28.84 -0.13
CA PHE A 223 -5.97 29.04 0.56
C PHE A 223 -6.90 29.93 -0.25
N PHE A 224 -8.20 29.63 -0.22
CA PHE A 224 -9.22 30.45 -0.86
C PHE A 224 -10.45 30.62 0.02
N VAL A 225 -11.09 31.78 -0.08
CA VAL A 225 -12.27 32.09 0.73
C VAL A 225 -13.52 31.50 0.08
N GLY A 226 -14.32 30.80 0.86
CA GLY A 226 -15.59 30.19 0.48
C GLY A 226 -16.60 30.21 1.62
N ASP A 227 -17.64 29.38 1.49
CA ASP A 227 -18.77 29.31 2.42
C ASP A 227 -18.54 28.34 3.61
N ARG A 228 -17.51 27.50 3.54
CA ARG A 228 -17.15 26.49 4.55
C ARG A 228 -15.66 26.20 4.54
N CYS A 229 -15.20 25.40 5.50
CA CYS A 229 -13.85 24.85 5.48
C CYS A 229 -13.83 23.45 4.84
N GLU A 230 -13.01 23.24 3.81
CA GLU A 230 -12.88 21.96 3.10
C GLU A 230 -11.48 21.79 2.50
N ILE A 231 -10.92 20.58 2.59
CA ILE A 231 -9.72 20.19 1.84
C ILE A 231 -10.17 19.60 0.51
N ILE A 232 -9.71 20.18 -0.60
CA ILE A 232 -9.97 19.68 -1.94
C ILE A 232 -8.72 18.96 -2.42
N SER A 233 -8.81 17.64 -2.56
CA SER A 233 -7.75 16.79 -3.08
C SER A 233 -8.01 16.45 -4.55
N ARG A 234 -6.97 16.54 -5.39
CA ARG A 234 -7.04 16.18 -6.82
C ARG A 234 -5.79 15.43 -7.25
N CYS A 235 -5.95 14.46 -8.14
CA CYS A 235 -4.81 13.86 -8.82
C CYS A 235 -4.17 14.88 -9.78
N HIS A 236 -2.84 14.90 -9.85
CA HIS A 236 -2.10 15.70 -10.82
C HIS A 236 -2.41 15.18 -12.23
N GLN A 237 -2.96 16.04 -13.10
CA GLN A 237 -3.54 15.61 -14.38
C GLN A 237 -2.58 14.79 -15.26
N ARG A 238 -1.32 15.24 -15.42
CA ARG A 238 -0.34 14.51 -16.23
C ARG A 238 -0.04 13.09 -15.70
N ASP A 239 -0.10 12.92 -14.38
CA ASP A 239 0.15 11.62 -13.75
C ASP A 239 -1.09 10.73 -13.88
N LEU A 240 -2.28 11.30 -13.69
CA LEU A 240 -3.55 10.63 -13.96
C LEU A 240 -3.59 10.12 -15.41
N ASP A 241 -3.34 10.99 -16.39
CA ASP A 241 -3.37 10.62 -17.81
C ASP A 241 -2.34 9.53 -18.14
N ARG A 242 -1.16 9.56 -17.51
CA ARG A 242 -0.13 8.52 -17.70
C ARG A 242 -0.60 7.18 -17.16
N ASN A 243 -1.12 7.14 -15.94
CA ASN A 243 -1.62 5.91 -15.33
C ASN A 243 -2.82 5.34 -16.11
N LEU A 244 -3.74 6.19 -16.58
CA LEU A 244 -4.85 5.75 -17.43
C LEU A 244 -4.37 5.18 -18.77
N ARG A 245 -3.32 5.76 -19.39
CA ARG A 245 -2.69 5.17 -20.58
C ARG A 245 -2.06 3.80 -20.29
N SER A 246 -1.35 3.64 -19.18
CA SER A 246 -0.80 2.32 -18.78
C SER A 246 -1.90 1.28 -18.60
N ILE A 247 -3.07 1.67 -18.07
CA ILE A 247 -4.23 0.79 -17.90
C ILE A 247 -4.82 0.41 -19.26
N ASP A 248 -4.98 1.35 -20.18
CA ASP A 248 -5.45 1.11 -21.55
C ASP A 248 -4.50 0.18 -22.34
N GLU A 249 -3.19 0.41 -22.23
CA GLU A 249 -2.15 -0.46 -22.80
C GLU A 249 -2.22 -1.88 -22.21
N ALA A 250 -2.36 -1.99 -20.88
CA ALA A 250 -2.55 -3.27 -20.19
C ALA A 250 -3.79 -3.99 -20.72
N ARG A 251 -4.91 -3.29 -20.87
CA ARG A 251 -6.18 -3.85 -21.34
C ARG A 251 -6.08 -4.37 -22.77
N SER A 252 -5.26 -3.74 -23.61
CA SER A 252 -5.00 -4.18 -24.99
C SER A 252 -4.21 -5.49 -25.07
N MET A 253 -3.47 -5.84 -24.01
CA MET A 253 -2.55 -6.97 -23.99
C MET A 253 -2.94 -8.08 -23.01
N ALA A 254 -3.91 -7.85 -22.12
CA ALA A 254 -4.31 -8.76 -21.07
C ALA A 254 -5.82 -9.02 -21.07
N ASP A 255 -6.17 -10.19 -20.55
CA ASP A 255 -7.55 -10.67 -20.39
C ASP A 255 -8.15 -10.25 -19.04
N LEU A 256 -7.29 -9.93 -18.06
CA LEU A 256 -7.64 -9.41 -16.73
C LEU A 256 -6.63 -8.32 -16.33
N VAL A 257 -7.11 -7.15 -15.93
CA VAL A 257 -6.27 -6.00 -15.50
C VAL A 257 -6.51 -5.65 -14.04
N ILE A 258 -5.46 -5.73 -13.22
CA ILE A 258 -5.46 -5.31 -11.82
C ILE A 258 -4.76 -3.94 -11.72
N VAL A 259 -5.36 -3.01 -10.99
CA VAL A 259 -4.75 -1.72 -10.63
C VAL A 259 -4.52 -1.67 -9.12
N ALA A 260 -3.26 -1.45 -8.74
CA ALA A 260 -2.86 -1.27 -7.35
C ALA A 260 -2.48 0.18 -7.07
N HIS A 261 -3.07 0.78 -6.03
CA HIS A 261 -2.78 2.14 -5.62
C HIS A 261 -2.39 2.19 -4.14
N HIS A 262 -1.14 2.54 -3.87
CA HIS A 262 -0.68 2.81 -2.51
C HIS A 262 -0.84 4.30 -2.19
N PHE A 263 -1.62 4.65 -1.17
CA PHE A 263 -1.85 6.02 -0.74
C PHE A 263 -1.65 6.19 0.76
N SER A 264 -0.89 7.22 1.13
CA SER A 264 -0.56 7.53 2.54
C SER A 264 -1.06 8.90 3.00
N VAL A 265 -1.86 9.59 2.16
CA VAL A 265 -2.36 10.95 2.41
C VAL A 265 -3.88 10.97 2.47
N SER A 266 -4.44 11.81 3.35
CA SER A 266 -5.88 12.01 3.57
C SER A 266 -6.31 13.45 3.22
N ASP A 267 -7.55 13.64 2.77
CA ASP A 267 -8.22 14.94 2.67
C ASP A 267 -9.03 15.27 3.94
N GLY A 268 -8.41 15.03 5.10
CA GLY A 268 -8.98 15.20 6.43
C GLY A 268 -8.26 14.31 7.44
N PRO A 269 -8.90 13.97 8.58
CA PRO A 269 -8.38 12.96 9.50
C PRO A 269 -8.13 11.63 8.77
N ARG A 270 -7.04 10.93 9.13
CA ARG A 270 -6.81 9.55 8.68
C ARG A 270 -7.81 8.64 9.41
N GLY A 271 -8.81 8.11 8.69
CA GLY A 271 -9.91 7.33 9.28
C GLY A 271 -10.45 6.24 8.36
N ASP A 272 -11.68 5.80 8.58
CA ASP A 272 -12.30 4.68 7.87
C ASP A 272 -12.89 5.05 6.49
N THR A 273 -12.85 6.33 6.10
CA THR A 273 -13.36 6.82 4.81
C THR A 273 -12.20 7.03 3.83
N PRO A 274 -12.23 6.42 2.63
CA PRO A 274 -11.19 6.66 1.63
C PRO A 274 -11.26 8.11 1.12
N PRO A 275 -10.11 8.77 0.91
CA PRO A 275 -10.07 10.14 0.41
C PRO A 275 -10.77 10.31 -0.94
N LYS A 276 -11.29 11.51 -1.23
CA LYS A 276 -12.03 11.78 -2.48
C LYS A 276 -11.20 11.49 -3.72
N PHE A 277 -9.92 11.87 -3.73
CA PHE A 277 -9.04 11.59 -4.87
C PHE A 277 -8.84 10.08 -5.11
N VAL A 278 -8.86 9.26 -4.06
CA VAL A 278 -8.75 7.79 -4.17
C VAL A 278 -10.01 7.22 -4.80
N GLN A 279 -11.19 7.65 -4.35
CA GLN A 279 -12.47 7.25 -4.96
C GLN A 279 -12.55 7.65 -6.44
N GLN A 280 -12.13 8.88 -6.77
CA GLN A 280 -12.10 9.37 -8.14
C GLN A 280 -11.13 8.59 -9.02
N PHE A 281 -9.91 8.33 -8.54
CA PHE A 281 -8.93 7.55 -9.28
C PHE A 281 -9.37 6.10 -9.46
N ALA A 282 -9.95 5.46 -8.44
CA ALA A 282 -10.43 4.08 -8.53
C ALA A 282 -11.48 3.91 -9.63
N ARG A 283 -12.50 4.78 -9.66
CA ARG A 283 -13.53 4.76 -10.70
C ARG A 283 -12.95 5.07 -12.08
N ALA A 284 -12.07 6.07 -12.18
CA ALA A 284 -11.39 6.40 -13.43
C ALA A 284 -10.51 5.25 -13.95
N ALA A 285 -9.87 4.49 -13.06
CA ALA A 285 -9.09 3.30 -13.43
C ALA A 285 -9.98 2.18 -13.98
N ILE A 286 -11.13 1.92 -13.34
CA ILE A 286 -12.13 0.97 -13.84
C ILE A 286 -12.66 1.39 -15.21
N ASP A 287 -13.04 2.67 -15.36
CA ASP A 287 -13.50 3.23 -16.64
C ASP A 287 -12.42 3.19 -17.72
N GLY A 288 -11.15 3.33 -17.34
CA GLY A 288 -9.98 3.27 -18.21
C GLY A 288 -9.57 1.85 -18.62
N GLY A 289 -10.23 0.80 -18.12
CA GLY A 289 -9.99 -0.58 -18.54
C GLY A 289 -9.53 -1.54 -17.44
N ALA A 290 -9.39 -1.09 -16.19
CA ALA A 290 -9.13 -1.98 -15.07
C ALA A 290 -10.34 -2.87 -14.77
N ASP A 291 -10.09 -4.12 -14.35
CA ASP A 291 -11.13 -5.07 -13.94
C ASP A 291 -11.21 -5.20 -12.42
N ILE A 292 -10.10 -4.95 -11.72
CA ILE A 292 -10.01 -4.94 -10.26
C ILE A 292 -9.18 -3.73 -9.83
N TYR A 293 -9.67 -2.97 -8.84
CA TYR A 293 -8.87 -1.94 -8.16
C TYR A 293 -8.58 -2.34 -6.72
N VAL A 294 -7.33 -2.16 -6.29
CA VAL A 294 -6.87 -2.50 -4.94
C VAL A 294 -6.08 -1.35 -4.32
N GLY A 295 -6.55 -0.86 -3.17
CA GLY A 295 -5.92 0.17 -2.37
C GLY A 295 -5.04 -0.37 -1.24
N HIS A 296 -3.92 0.31 -0.98
CA HIS A 296 -2.91 -0.01 0.05
C HIS A 296 -2.34 1.27 0.68
N GLY A 297 -1.48 1.12 1.70
CA GLY A 297 -0.77 2.17 2.43
C GLY A 297 -1.50 2.73 3.64
N TRP A 298 -2.79 2.39 3.77
CA TRP A 298 -3.57 2.80 4.92
C TRP A 298 -3.33 1.92 6.15
N HIS A 299 -2.74 0.72 5.99
CA HIS A 299 -2.57 -0.32 7.02
C HIS A 299 -3.88 -0.67 7.76
N ARG A 300 -5.02 -0.48 7.09
CA ARG A 300 -6.35 -0.79 7.60
C ARG A 300 -7.22 -1.32 6.47
N THR A 301 -8.16 -2.18 6.82
CA THR A 301 -9.25 -2.53 5.92
C THR A 301 -10.19 -1.34 5.73
N LEU A 302 -10.57 -1.08 4.48
CA LEU A 302 -11.55 -0.06 4.08
C LEU A 302 -12.70 -0.70 3.28
N GLY A 303 -13.71 0.08 2.96
CA GLY A 303 -14.92 -0.39 2.27
C GLY A 303 -14.66 -1.01 0.90
N ILE A 304 -15.61 -1.85 0.48
CA ILE A 304 -15.67 -2.46 -0.86
C ILE A 304 -16.79 -1.78 -1.65
N GLU A 305 -16.51 -1.42 -2.89
CA GLU A 305 -17.48 -0.89 -3.85
C GLU A 305 -17.54 -1.79 -5.08
N ILE A 306 -18.74 -2.08 -5.58
CA ILE A 306 -18.94 -2.71 -6.88
C ILE A 306 -19.34 -1.64 -7.89
N TYR A 307 -18.39 -1.24 -8.74
CA TYR A 307 -18.56 -0.18 -9.72
C TYR A 307 -18.58 -0.76 -11.13
N ASN A 308 -19.66 -0.57 -11.90
CA ASN A 308 -19.84 -1.16 -13.23
C ASN A 308 -19.67 -2.70 -13.28
N GLY A 309 -20.00 -3.40 -12.19
CA GLY A 309 -19.84 -4.85 -12.04
C GLY A 309 -18.40 -5.30 -11.75
N LYS A 310 -17.51 -4.36 -11.41
CA LYS A 310 -16.09 -4.60 -11.12
C LYS A 310 -15.77 -4.18 -9.67
N PRO A 311 -14.96 -4.95 -8.93
CA PRO A 311 -14.71 -4.65 -7.53
C PRO A 311 -13.62 -3.59 -7.34
N ILE A 312 -13.88 -2.67 -6.41
CA ILE A 312 -12.96 -1.68 -5.88
C ILE A 312 -12.76 -1.99 -4.39
N PHE A 313 -11.56 -2.39 -4.02
CA PHE A 313 -11.15 -2.55 -2.63
C PHE A 313 -10.38 -1.31 -2.21
N TYR A 314 -10.94 -0.47 -1.32
CA TYR A 314 -10.27 0.78 -0.94
C TYR A 314 -9.05 0.57 -0.03
N GLY A 315 -8.97 -0.56 0.67
CA GLY A 315 -7.88 -0.91 1.57
C GLY A 315 -7.99 -2.37 2.00
N LEU A 316 -6.96 -3.18 1.72
CA LEU A 316 -6.92 -4.58 2.14
C LEU A 316 -6.36 -4.79 3.56
N GLY A 317 -5.66 -3.79 4.11
CA GLY A 317 -4.93 -3.91 5.36
C GLY A 317 -3.64 -4.73 5.23
N ASN A 318 -3.00 -4.99 6.37
CA ASN A 318 -1.79 -5.81 6.44
C ASN A 318 -2.10 -7.28 6.13
N PHE A 319 -1.09 -8.04 5.75
CA PHE A 319 -1.19 -9.51 5.57
C PHE A 319 0.01 -10.22 6.21
N PHE A 320 1.21 -9.69 5.98
CA PHE A 320 2.37 -9.94 6.85
C PHE A 320 2.73 -8.64 7.56
N ALA A 321 2.88 -8.68 8.89
CA ALA A 321 3.15 -7.51 9.74
C ALA A 321 4.38 -7.75 10.63
N GLN A 322 5.56 -7.76 10.02
CA GLN A 322 6.85 -8.09 10.65
C GLN A 322 7.84 -6.92 10.67
N SER A 323 7.36 -5.68 10.56
CA SER A 323 8.17 -4.46 10.64
C SER A 323 8.98 -4.35 11.94
N GLU A 324 8.52 -4.94 13.04
CA GLU A 324 9.28 -4.98 14.30
C GLU A 324 10.56 -5.84 14.23
N PHE A 325 10.64 -6.74 13.25
CA PHE A 325 11.76 -7.67 13.11
C PHE A 325 12.87 -7.16 12.20
N ILE A 326 12.77 -5.93 11.67
CA ILE A 326 13.83 -5.33 10.85
C ILE A 326 15.13 -5.29 11.65
N GLN A 327 16.19 -5.78 11.03
CA GLN A 327 17.46 -6.02 11.72
C GLN A 327 18.41 -4.81 11.68
N ARG A 328 18.43 -4.08 10.56
CA ARG A 328 19.36 -2.98 10.32
C ARG A 328 18.64 -1.78 9.76
N VAL A 329 18.97 -0.61 10.29
CA VAL A 329 18.53 0.69 9.80
C VAL A 329 19.75 1.62 9.71
N PRO A 330 19.72 2.68 8.88
CA PRO A 330 20.82 3.63 8.79
C PRO A 330 21.03 4.41 10.10
N TYR A 331 22.27 4.86 10.34
CA TYR A 331 22.66 5.66 11.52
C TYR A 331 21.72 6.83 11.78
N ASP A 332 21.38 7.60 10.74
CA ASP A 332 20.48 8.76 10.81
C ASP A 332 19.11 8.42 11.44
N SER A 333 18.67 7.16 11.36
CA SER A 333 17.42 6.71 11.98
C SER A 333 17.55 6.66 13.50
N TYR A 334 18.69 6.17 14.00
CA TYR A 334 18.95 6.12 15.45
C TYR A 334 19.04 7.53 16.03
N ASP A 335 19.78 8.44 15.39
CA ASP A 335 19.90 9.85 15.82
C ASP A 335 18.53 10.52 15.87
N ALA A 336 17.75 10.37 14.80
CA ALA A 336 16.41 10.92 14.70
C ALA A 336 15.39 10.38 15.70
N TRP A 337 15.48 9.11 16.06
CA TRP A 337 14.64 8.51 17.10
C TRP A 337 15.18 8.79 18.52
N GLY A 338 16.28 9.54 18.65
CA GLY A 338 16.93 9.83 19.92
C GLY A 338 17.48 8.56 20.60
N HIS A 339 17.90 7.57 19.82
CA HIS A 339 18.41 6.29 20.32
C HIS A 339 19.90 6.35 20.65
N ASP A 340 20.30 5.57 21.67
CA ASP A 340 21.71 5.35 22.01
C ASP A 340 22.36 4.46 20.94
N VAL A 341 23.05 5.10 20.00
CA VAL A 341 23.71 4.49 18.84
C VAL A 341 24.78 3.46 19.20
N ASP A 342 25.31 3.52 20.42
CA ASP A 342 26.42 2.67 20.86
C ASP A 342 25.94 1.34 21.49
N ARG A 343 24.63 1.16 21.70
CA ARG A 343 24.12 0.02 22.47
C ARG A 343 23.92 -1.27 21.69
N LEU A 344 23.76 -1.27 20.36
CA LEU A 344 23.39 -2.49 19.64
C LEU A 344 23.93 -2.54 18.20
N PRO A 345 24.51 -3.68 17.76
CA PRO A 345 24.85 -3.89 16.36
C PRO A 345 23.64 -4.21 15.46
N MET A 346 22.48 -4.57 16.04
CA MET A 346 21.23 -4.93 15.34
C MET A 346 20.02 -4.48 16.17
N LEU A 347 18.93 -4.08 15.53
CA LEU A 347 17.65 -3.83 16.20
C LEU A 347 17.00 -5.14 16.64
N THR A 348 16.31 -5.11 17.78
CA THR A 348 15.46 -6.21 18.25
C THR A 348 14.16 -5.64 18.81
N PRO A 349 13.03 -6.36 18.76
CA PRO A 349 11.77 -5.89 19.34
C PRO A 349 11.89 -5.50 20.82
N ALA A 350 12.75 -6.20 21.57
CA ALA A 350 13.01 -5.93 23.00
C ALA A 350 13.96 -4.75 23.24
N ALA A 351 14.71 -4.31 22.22
CA ALA A 351 15.59 -3.16 22.33
C ALA A 351 14.80 -1.87 22.29
N HIS A 352 13.99 -1.69 21.25
CA HIS A 352 13.02 -0.62 21.10
C HIS A 352 12.07 -1.00 19.95
N PRO A 353 10.74 -0.79 20.10
CA PRO A 353 9.82 -0.96 18.97
C PRO A 353 10.18 0.09 17.92
N LEU A 354 10.44 -0.34 16.69
CA LEU A 354 10.68 0.53 15.52
C LEU A 354 9.56 1.55 15.26
N HIS A 355 8.41 1.32 15.90
CA HIS A 355 7.21 2.10 15.76
C HIS A 355 6.54 2.33 17.13
N PRO A 356 7.05 3.25 17.96
CA PRO A 356 6.30 3.68 19.13
C PRO A 356 5.01 4.37 18.65
N GLY A 357 3.90 3.63 18.63
CA GLY A 357 2.57 4.14 18.23
C GLY A 357 1.84 3.40 17.10
N LEU A 358 2.37 2.31 16.52
CA LEU A 358 1.59 1.47 15.59
C LEU A 358 0.74 0.39 16.29
N ASP A 359 0.90 0.20 17.60
CA ASP A 359 -0.08 -0.47 18.47
C ASP A 359 -1.29 0.45 18.72
N THR A 360 -1.88 0.99 17.65
CA THR A 360 -3.18 1.66 17.66
C THR A 360 -4.23 0.69 17.10
N PRO A 361 -5.47 0.77 17.59
CA PRO A 361 -6.28 -0.37 18.06
C PRO A 361 -6.03 -1.70 17.33
N SER A 362 -5.82 -2.75 18.12
CA SER A 362 -5.64 -4.17 17.74
C SER A 362 -6.50 -4.60 16.55
N ASP A 363 -7.68 -4.01 16.43
CA ASP A 363 -8.67 -4.26 15.39
C ASP A 363 -8.22 -4.07 13.94
N THR A 364 -7.19 -3.27 13.65
CA THR A 364 -6.89 -2.90 12.25
C THR A 364 -5.50 -3.27 11.76
N TRP A 365 -4.49 -3.25 12.64
CA TRP A 365 -3.12 -3.55 12.25
C TRP A 365 -2.88 -5.05 12.08
N TRP A 366 -3.47 -5.86 12.97
CA TRP A 366 -3.23 -7.31 13.07
C TRP A 366 -4.31 -8.14 12.37
N SER A 367 -5.19 -7.53 11.57
CA SER A 367 -6.29 -8.26 10.96
C SER A 367 -6.67 -7.78 9.57
N SER A 368 -7.02 -8.73 8.70
CA SER A 368 -7.44 -8.52 7.32
C SER A 368 -8.21 -9.73 6.80
N ALA A 369 -8.24 -9.94 5.48
CA ALA A 369 -8.82 -11.13 4.89
C ALA A 369 -8.03 -11.55 3.64
N ILE A 370 -8.04 -12.85 3.35
CA ILE A 370 -7.77 -13.34 2.00
C ILE A 370 -9.07 -13.17 1.22
N ILE A 371 -9.00 -12.46 0.10
CA ILE A 371 -10.16 -12.18 -0.73
C ILE A 371 -10.10 -13.04 -1.99
N GLN A 372 -11.05 -13.95 -2.15
CA GLN A 372 -11.20 -14.73 -3.37
C GLN A 372 -12.35 -14.18 -4.21
N LEU A 373 -12.07 -13.88 -5.48
CA LEU A 373 -13.04 -13.42 -6.46
C LEU A 373 -13.34 -14.56 -7.43
N GLU A 374 -14.62 -14.73 -7.73
CA GLU A 374 -15.07 -15.50 -8.89
C GLU A 374 -15.63 -14.52 -9.91
N MET A 375 -15.02 -14.49 -11.09
CA MET A 375 -15.35 -13.54 -12.15
C MET A 375 -15.72 -14.26 -13.43
N ASP A 376 -16.72 -13.72 -14.13
CA ASP A 376 -17.08 -14.08 -15.50
C ASP A 376 -16.61 -12.94 -16.41
N ASP A 377 -15.68 -13.26 -17.28
CA ASP A 377 -14.89 -12.32 -18.05
C ASP A 377 -14.28 -11.24 -17.13
N GLN A 378 -14.84 -10.03 -17.17
CA GLN A 378 -14.35 -8.85 -16.47
C GLN A 378 -15.24 -8.46 -15.29
N LYS A 379 -16.34 -9.19 -15.05
CA LYS A 379 -17.31 -8.86 -14.01
C LYS A 379 -17.22 -9.84 -12.86
N VAL A 380 -17.25 -9.31 -11.64
CA VAL A 380 -17.29 -10.14 -10.44
C VAL A 380 -18.70 -10.69 -10.24
N LYS A 381 -18.77 -11.98 -9.93
CA LYS A 381 -20.00 -12.67 -9.53
C LYS A 381 -20.06 -12.91 -8.04
N ARG A 382 -18.92 -13.30 -7.47
CA ARG A 382 -18.82 -13.63 -6.05
C ARG A 382 -17.52 -13.14 -5.45
N ILE A 383 -17.60 -12.65 -4.22
CA ILE A 383 -16.45 -12.30 -3.37
C ILE A 383 -16.55 -13.12 -2.10
N LEU A 384 -15.49 -13.84 -1.76
CA LEU A 384 -15.32 -14.54 -0.49
C LEU A 384 -14.23 -13.86 0.33
N LEU A 385 -14.58 -13.44 1.54
CA LEU A 385 -13.70 -12.84 2.53
C LEU A 385 -13.39 -13.89 3.59
N HIS A 386 -12.16 -14.42 3.54
CA HIS A 386 -11.66 -15.37 4.54
C HIS A 386 -10.87 -14.59 5.59
N PRO A 387 -11.39 -14.40 6.81
CA PRO A 387 -10.78 -13.51 7.78
C PRO A 387 -9.45 -14.08 8.27
N VAL A 388 -8.45 -13.20 8.35
CA VAL A 388 -7.07 -13.53 8.74
C VAL A 388 -6.64 -12.61 9.87
N GLU A 389 -5.97 -13.18 10.85
CA GLU A 389 -5.27 -12.45 11.90
C GLU A 389 -3.76 -12.72 11.79
N MET A 390 -2.93 -11.88 12.38
CA MET A 390 -1.47 -11.89 12.15
C MET A 390 -0.68 -12.50 13.32
N GLY A 391 -1.19 -13.59 13.88
CA GLY A 391 -0.48 -14.45 14.81
C GLY A 391 -0.35 -13.93 16.24
N ARG A 392 -1.16 -12.95 16.65
CA ARG A 392 -1.24 -12.46 18.04
C ARG A 392 -2.45 -13.05 18.78
N ASP A 393 -3.58 -13.22 18.10
CA ASP A 393 -4.87 -13.56 18.72
C ASP A 393 -5.56 -14.80 18.12
N SER A 394 -4.90 -15.63 17.29
CA SER A 394 -5.57 -16.84 16.77
C SER A 394 -6.09 -17.74 17.92
N SER A 395 -7.04 -18.61 17.64
CA SER A 395 -7.63 -19.51 18.67
C SER A 395 -6.59 -20.32 19.47
N GLY A 396 -6.99 -20.87 20.63
CA GLY A 396 -6.22 -21.45 21.76
C GLY A 396 -4.94 -22.31 21.57
N GLN A 397 -4.43 -22.47 20.35
CA GLN A 397 -3.03 -22.78 20.06
C GLN A 397 -2.17 -21.52 19.76
N ALA A 398 -2.73 -20.33 19.57
CA ALA A 398 -2.04 -19.21 18.91
C ALA A 398 -1.16 -18.32 19.78
N ASN A 399 -1.32 -18.35 21.09
CA ASN A 399 -0.32 -17.77 21.97
C ASN A 399 0.85 -18.75 22.09
N GLN A 400 1.41 -19.13 20.93
CA GLN A 400 2.68 -19.83 20.87
C GLN A 400 3.72 -18.82 21.29
N THR A 401 4.08 -18.87 22.56
CA THR A 401 5.19 -18.10 23.07
C THR A 401 6.44 -18.96 22.99
N ARG A 402 7.56 -18.32 22.68
CA ARG A 402 8.89 -18.89 22.86
C ARG A 402 9.56 -18.18 24.01
N ARG A 403 10.30 -18.94 24.82
CA ARG A 403 11.21 -18.36 25.80
C ARG A 403 12.49 -17.92 25.10
N THR A 404 12.77 -16.63 25.12
CA THR A 404 14.08 -16.07 24.80
C THR A 404 14.88 -15.90 26.10
N GLY A 405 16.16 -15.56 25.97
CA GLY A 405 17.00 -15.24 27.14
C GLY A 405 16.51 -14.07 27.99
N LYS A 406 15.51 -13.31 27.54
CA LYS A 406 14.95 -12.13 28.24
C LYS A 406 13.46 -12.23 28.59
N GLY A 407 12.79 -13.35 28.30
CA GLY A 407 11.37 -13.53 28.64
C GLY A 407 10.60 -14.38 27.63
N GLU A 408 9.28 -14.40 27.75
CA GLU A 408 8.39 -14.99 26.76
C GLU A 408 8.09 -13.98 25.64
N HIS A 409 8.07 -14.45 24.39
CA HIS A 409 7.76 -13.65 23.20
C HIS A 409 6.85 -14.44 22.28
N HIS A 410 5.96 -13.77 21.56
CA HIS A 410 5.14 -14.41 20.51
C HIS A 410 6.03 -15.02 19.42
N LEU A 411 5.74 -16.27 19.03
CA LEU A 411 6.46 -17.02 18.01
C LEU A 411 5.93 -16.70 16.61
N THR A 412 4.61 -16.52 16.50
CA THR A 412 3.82 -16.40 15.27
C THR A 412 3.61 -14.97 14.79
N GLU A 413 4.07 -13.99 15.55
CA GLU A 413 3.80 -12.56 15.34
C GLU A 413 4.08 -12.07 13.91
N GLY A 414 3.09 -11.40 13.32
CA GLY A 414 3.16 -10.86 11.97
C GLY A 414 2.99 -11.88 10.85
N ARG A 415 2.65 -13.14 11.16
CA ARG A 415 2.37 -14.19 10.18
C ARG A 415 0.86 -14.37 10.03
N PRO A 416 0.30 -14.46 8.82
CA PRO A 416 -1.13 -14.62 8.61
C PRO A 416 -1.61 -15.99 9.07
N MET A 417 -2.65 -16.02 9.88
CA MET A 417 -3.34 -17.21 10.39
C MET A 417 -4.83 -17.07 10.13
N MET A 418 -5.55 -18.16 9.87
CA MET A 418 -7.01 -18.11 9.80
C MET A 418 -7.61 -17.59 11.12
N ALA A 419 -8.40 -16.51 11.06
CA ALA A 419 -9.10 -15.99 12.22
C ALA A 419 -10.29 -16.88 12.57
N LYS A 420 -10.64 -16.95 13.86
CA LYS A 420 -11.75 -17.78 14.38
C LYS A 420 -12.52 -17.03 15.46
N GLY A 421 -13.71 -17.53 15.81
CA GLY A 421 -14.50 -17.01 16.92
C GLY A 421 -14.81 -15.52 16.79
N GLU A 422 -14.57 -14.78 17.87
CA GLU A 422 -14.85 -13.35 17.95
C GLU A 422 -14.01 -12.52 16.97
N ASP A 423 -12.76 -12.91 16.69
CA ASP A 423 -11.90 -12.20 15.73
C ASP A 423 -12.43 -12.30 14.30
N ALA A 424 -12.85 -13.50 13.89
CA ALA A 424 -13.46 -13.68 12.57
C ALA A 424 -14.71 -12.81 12.41
N VAL A 425 -15.56 -12.75 13.44
CA VAL A 425 -16.77 -11.91 13.44
C VAL A 425 -16.40 -10.43 13.37
N ARG A 426 -15.45 -9.98 14.19
CA ARG A 426 -14.99 -8.59 14.26
C ARG A 426 -14.42 -8.10 12.91
N ILE A 427 -13.58 -8.93 12.28
CA ILE A 427 -12.97 -8.64 10.98
C ILE A 427 -14.04 -8.49 9.89
N LEU A 428 -14.94 -9.47 9.80
CA LEU A 428 -15.98 -9.48 8.76
C LEU A 428 -17.03 -8.40 8.97
N ASP A 429 -17.40 -8.12 10.22
CA ASP A 429 -18.34 -7.04 10.54
C ASP A 429 -17.78 -5.66 10.18
N ARG A 430 -16.46 -5.47 10.35
CA ARG A 430 -15.78 -4.26 9.88
C ARG A 430 -15.91 -4.11 8.36
N TYR A 431 -15.60 -5.15 7.58
CA TYR A 431 -15.80 -5.09 6.12
C TYR A 431 -17.25 -4.78 5.75
N ARG A 432 -18.22 -5.43 6.41
CA ARG A 432 -19.66 -5.20 6.21
C ARG A 432 -20.03 -3.73 6.43
N ARG A 433 -19.69 -3.16 7.58
CA ARG A 433 -20.01 -1.76 7.95
C ARG A 433 -19.35 -0.74 7.02
N LEU A 434 -18.11 -0.98 6.61
CA LEU A 434 -17.37 -0.05 5.76
C LEU A 434 -17.81 -0.11 4.29
N SER A 435 -18.43 -1.20 3.86
CA SER A 435 -18.90 -1.41 2.49
C SER A 435 -20.35 -0.92 2.28
N GLU A 436 -21.13 -0.81 3.35
CA GLU A 436 -22.53 -0.34 3.31
C GLU A 436 -22.72 1.04 2.65
N PRO A 437 -21.89 2.08 2.94
CA PRO A 437 -22.02 3.39 2.27
C PRO A 437 -21.80 3.36 0.75
N PHE A 438 -21.16 2.31 0.24
CA PHE A 438 -20.94 2.07 -1.19
C PHE A 438 -21.98 1.15 -1.81
N GLY A 439 -22.99 0.73 -1.04
CA GLY A 439 -24.06 -0.16 -1.51
C GLY A 439 -23.68 -1.63 -1.63
N THR A 440 -22.54 -2.04 -1.06
CA THR A 440 -22.08 -3.44 -1.10
C THR A 440 -22.49 -4.16 0.18
N TYR A 441 -23.32 -5.20 0.04
CA TYR A 441 -23.79 -6.02 1.16
C TYR A 441 -22.94 -7.28 1.32
N ILE A 442 -22.46 -7.53 2.54
CA ILE A 442 -21.67 -8.71 2.89
C ILE A 442 -22.47 -9.58 3.85
N GLU A 443 -22.78 -10.79 3.42
CA GLU A 443 -23.39 -11.82 4.26
C GLU A 443 -22.30 -12.66 4.94
N ILE A 444 -22.45 -12.96 6.23
CA ILE A 444 -21.50 -13.81 6.94
C ILE A 444 -22.11 -15.20 7.09
N ARG A 445 -21.54 -16.20 6.41
CA ARG A 445 -21.94 -17.61 6.51
C ARG A 445 -20.75 -18.47 6.91
N ASN A 446 -20.91 -19.28 7.97
CA ASN A 446 -19.87 -20.22 8.45
C ASN A 446 -18.47 -19.59 8.63
N GLY A 447 -18.41 -18.35 9.11
CA GLY A 447 -17.15 -17.63 9.35
C GLY A 447 -16.48 -17.06 8.09
N VAL A 448 -17.19 -17.03 6.95
CA VAL A 448 -16.73 -16.43 5.69
C VAL A 448 -17.69 -15.28 5.32
N GLY A 449 -17.14 -14.13 4.92
CA GLY A 449 -17.93 -13.05 4.34
C GLY A 449 -18.17 -13.30 2.86
N ILE A 450 -19.40 -13.10 2.39
CA ILE A 450 -19.84 -13.44 1.04
C ILE A 450 -20.56 -12.24 0.44
N VAL A 451 -20.14 -11.83 -0.75
CA VAL A 451 -20.88 -10.92 -1.64
C VAL A 451 -21.29 -11.72 -2.87
N GLU A 452 -22.59 -11.82 -3.14
CA GLU A 452 -23.17 -12.46 -4.34
C GLU A 452 -23.79 -11.37 -5.22
N LEU A 453 -23.56 -11.41 -6.54
CA LEU A 453 -23.93 -10.35 -7.49
C LEU A 453 -24.75 -10.84 -8.70
#